data_AF-A0A9P7LA78-F1
#
_entry.id   AF-A0A9P7LA78-F1
#
_cell.length_a   1.000
_cell.length_b   1.000
_cell.length_c   1.000
_cell.angle_alpha   90.00
_cell.angle_beta   90.00
_cell.angle_gamma   90.00
#
_symmetry.space_group_name_H-M   'P 1'
#
loop_
_entity.id
_entity.type
_entity.pdbx_description
1 polymer ?
#
loop_
_entity_poly.entity_id
_entity_poly.type
_entity_poly.pdbx_seq_one_letter_code
_entity_poly.pdbx_strand_id
1 'polypeptide(L)'
;MTEQMSFKCPYLGNEGCQATPFNTKEEAAEHTLWVHHVASCHETSSGSFLCLHRNQPANWACTTVFKDIGHLKAHLLTTHKSGLDLFKGRWRATKEYEERVTNLKQQNLPGGRQIVIDTEFSMFSRQLCEISIVDRVSGECILNTLIQHPQALDHSLPSTNTTVAHELELLSLHESQKVSSSDRSMPRMNVHDIAAALQRAGVTPQSIVFTWHVNCTDLEILRKFLEADNYHGILPTNKNCFPMIPQFRQNFPLRGPDQRRFPMAMDIIFPLFYPNSDLIGRNDQVLFDCQRTRLLCDVFDHLRKGVDDLE
;
A
#
# COMPACT_ATOMS: atom_id res chain seq x y z
N MET A 1 -42.54 18.15 10.23
CA MET A 1 -41.79 16.88 10.24
C MET A 1 -40.47 17.18 9.56
N THR A 2 -39.37 17.22 10.30
CA THR A 2 -38.03 17.45 9.76
C THR A 2 -37.60 16.21 9.00
N GLU A 3 -37.34 16.37 7.70
CA GLU A 3 -36.77 15.33 6.85
C GLU A 3 -35.40 14.93 7.42
N GLN A 4 -35.31 13.71 7.95
CA GLN A 4 -34.07 13.20 8.51
C GLN A 4 -33.14 12.90 7.33
N MET A 5 -32.21 13.81 7.06
CA MET A 5 -31.22 13.64 5.98
C MET A 5 -30.40 12.40 6.26
N SER A 6 -30.51 11.41 5.38
CA SER A 6 -29.72 10.18 5.45
C SER A 6 -28.55 10.28 4.48
N PHE A 7 -27.33 10.09 4.98
CA PHE A 7 -26.11 10.20 4.19
C PHE A 7 -25.79 8.83 3.60
N LYS A 8 -25.68 8.73 2.27
CA LYS A 8 -25.36 7.47 1.59
C LYS A 8 -23.85 7.38 1.35
N CYS A 9 -23.32 6.15 1.37
CA CYS A 9 -21.99 5.90 0.85
C CYS A 9 -21.95 6.34 -0.64
N PRO A 10 -20.96 7.13 -1.08
CA PRO A 10 -20.83 7.54 -2.48
C PRO A 10 -20.57 6.36 -3.43
N TYR A 11 -20.15 5.22 -2.89
CA TYR A 11 -19.94 3.97 -3.63
C TYR A 11 -21.15 3.02 -3.57
N LEU A 12 -22.29 3.46 -3.00
CA LEU A 12 -23.54 2.70 -2.94
C LEU A 12 -24.01 2.37 -4.38
N GLY A 13 -24.00 1.08 -4.71
CA GLY A 13 -24.45 0.54 -6.01
C GLY A 13 -23.36 0.34 -7.07
N ASN A 14 -22.18 0.95 -6.94
CA ASN A 14 -21.09 0.82 -7.93
C ASN A 14 -19.97 -0.15 -7.51
N GLU A 15 -19.73 -0.33 -6.20
CA GLU A 15 -18.64 -1.18 -5.67
C GLU A 15 -19.15 -2.26 -4.70
N GLY A 16 -20.40 -2.69 -4.83
CA GLY A 16 -20.98 -3.70 -3.92
C GLY A 16 -21.23 -3.20 -2.49
N CYS A 17 -21.04 -1.91 -2.20
CA CYS A 17 -21.40 -1.30 -0.91
C CYS A 17 -22.91 -1.45 -0.64
N GLN A 18 -23.26 -2.22 0.40
CA GLN A 18 -24.62 -2.39 0.91
C GLN A 18 -24.89 -1.57 2.18
N ALA A 19 -24.04 -0.59 2.49
CA ALA A 19 -24.22 0.21 3.70
C ALA A 19 -25.60 0.86 3.73
N THR A 20 -26.33 0.60 4.82
CA THR A 20 -27.54 1.34 5.12
C THR A 20 -27.18 2.82 5.26
N PRO A 21 -28.07 3.74 4.84
CA PRO A 21 -27.82 5.17 4.99
C PRO A 21 -27.43 5.53 6.42
N PHE A 22 -26.41 6.37 6.54
CA PHE A 22 -25.82 6.80 7.80
C PHE A 22 -26.59 7.99 8.37
N ASN A 23 -26.61 8.10 9.70
CA ASN A 23 -27.31 9.17 10.41
C ASN A 23 -26.50 10.47 10.36
N THR A 24 -25.18 10.37 10.16
CA THR A 24 -24.28 11.51 10.04
C THR A 24 -23.38 11.42 8.81
N LYS A 25 -22.84 12.55 8.38
CA LYS A 25 -21.90 12.63 7.26
C LYS A 25 -20.55 11.99 7.64
N GLU A 26 -20.18 12.08 8.90
CA GLU A 26 -18.98 11.51 9.50
C GLU A 26 -18.99 9.98 9.43
N GLU A 27 -20.11 9.34 9.78
CA GLU A 27 -20.30 7.88 9.68
C GLU A 27 -20.16 7.39 8.22
N ALA A 28 -20.74 8.11 7.25
CA ALA A 28 -20.62 7.76 5.84
C ALA A 28 -19.17 7.89 5.32
N ALA A 29 -18.45 8.93 5.78
CA ALA A 29 -17.06 9.16 5.42
C ALA A 29 -16.12 8.12 6.07
N GLU A 30 -16.39 7.71 7.32
CA GLU A 30 -15.66 6.63 7.98
C GLU A 30 -15.89 5.30 7.28
N HIS A 31 -17.12 4.97 6.92
CA HIS A 31 -17.40 3.77 6.13
C HIS A 31 -16.64 3.77 4.80
N THR A 32 -16.65 4.90 4.08
CA THR A 32 -15.90 5.06 2.83
C THR A 32 -14.39 4.83 3.03
N LEU A 33 -13.83 5.37 4.11
CA LEU A 33 -12.42 5.20 4.47
C LEU A 33 -12.04 3.74 4.76
N TRP A 34 -12.88 3.03 5.50
CA TRP A 34 -12.54 1.70 6.01
C TRP A 34 -12.94 0.57 5.07
N VAL A 35 -14.04 0.73 4.32
CA VAL A 35 -14.59 -0.29 3.44
C VAL A 35 -14.10 -0.14 2.01
N HIS A 36 -13.88 1.10 1.56
CA HIS A 36 -13.46 1.37 0.18
C HIS A 36 -11.97 1.73 0.07
N HIS A 37 -11.26 1.82 1.20
CA HIS A 37 -9.86 2.27 1.25
C HIS A 37 -9.62 3.65 0.60
N VAL A 38 -10.68 4.44 0.42
CA VAL A 38 -10.60 5.78 -0.16
C VAL A 38 -10.33 6.75 0.97
N ALA A 39 -9.16 7.39 0.95
CA ALA A 39 -8.82 8.44 1.89
C ALA A 39 -9.97 9.47 2.02
N SER A 40 -10.44 9.72 3.24
CA SER A 40 -11.42 10.75 3.59
C SER A 40 -10.86 12.17 3.50
N CYS A 41 -9.93 12.39 2.57
CA CYS A 41 -9.66 13.70 2.05
C CYS A 41 -10.55 14.02 0.85
N HIS A 42 -11.58 13.25 0.48
CA HIS A 42 -12.53 13.59 -0.60
C HIS A 42 -13.95 13.83 -0.07
N GLU A 43 -14.55 14.98 -0.42
CA GLU A 43 -15.98 15.24 -0.27
C GLU A 43 -16.68 14.87 -1.58
N THR A 44 -17.42 13.76 -1.55
CA THR A 44 -17.79 12.93 -2.71
C THR A 44 -18.96 13.44 -3.55
N SER A 45 -19.31 14.73 -3.48
CA SER A 45 -20.27 15.36 -4.39
C SER A 45 -19.73 16.56 -5.15
N SER A 46 -18.59 17.13 -4.75
CA SER A 46 -18.01 18.34 -5.35
C SER A 46 -16.59 18.14 -5.90
N GLY A 47 -15.99 16.97 -5.71
CA GLY A 47 -14.59 16.71 -6.06
C GLY A 47 -13.58 17.43 -5.15
N SER A 48 -14.05 18.07 -4.08
CA SER A 48 -13.21 18.83 -3.17
C SER A 48 -12.56 17.94 -2.12
N PHE A 49 -11.43 18.40 -1.58
CA PHE A 49 -10.66 17.72 -0.56
C PHE A 49 -10.81 18.32 0.83
N LEU A 50 -10.71 17.51 1.87
CA LEU A 50 -10.82 17.96 3.27
C LEU A 50 -9.48 17.90 3.99
N CYS A 51 -9.22 18.88 4.86
CA CYS A 51 -8.04 18.83 5.72
C CYS A 51 -8.10 17.62 6.67
N LEU A 52 -7.00 16.89 6.78
CA LEU A 52 -6.86 15.73 7.67
C LEU A 52 -7.02 16.08 9.17
N HIS A 53 -6.97 17.37 9.53
CA HIS A 53 -7.18 17.89 10.88
C HIS A 53 -8.61 18.40 11.13
N ARG A 54 -9.57 18.16 10.23
CA ARG A 54 -10.96 18.65 10.35
C ARG A 54 -11.67 18.21 11.63
N ASN A 55 -11.46 16.96 12.06
CA ASN A 55 -12.16 16.37 13.20
C ASN A 55 -11.35 16.42 14.51
N GLN A 56 -10.39 17.35 14.63
CA GLN A 56 -9.69 17.58 15.88
C GLN A 56 -10.56 18.38 16.86
N PRO A 57 -10.28 18.37 18.19
CA PRO A 57 -11.00 19.20 19.16
C PRO A 57 -11.01 20.67 18.74
N ALA A 58 -12.04 21.44 19.14
CA ALA A 58 -12.40 22.76 18.61
C ALA A 58 -11.23 23.76 18.41
N ASN A 59 -10.15 23.63 19.17
CA ASN A 59 -8.99 24.51 19.08
C ASN A 59 -8.05 24.18 17.91
N TRP A 60 -8.14 22.98 17.31
CA TRP A 60 -7.29 22.45 16.24
C TRP A 60 -8.08 21.97 15.00
N ALA A 61 -9.40 22.10 15.00
CA ALA A 61 -10.26 21.66 13.92
C ALA A 61 -10.01 22.50 12.66
N CYS A 62 -9.45 21.87 11.63
CA CYS A 62 -9.24 22.54 10.35
C CYS A 62 -10.38 22.27 9.38
N THR A 63 -11.26 23.24 9.22
CA THR A 63 -12.44 23.12 8.35
C THR A 63 -12.15 23.44 6.89
N THR A 64 -10.89 23.67 6.51
CA THR A 64 -10.54 24.06 5.15
C THR A 64 -10.83 22.94 4.15
N VAL A 65 -11.50 23.34 3.06
CA VAL A 65 -11.85 22.51 1.91
C VAL A 65 -11.02 22.98 0.72
N PHE A 66 -10.51 22.05 -0.07
CA PHE A 66 -9.61 22.32 -1.18
C PHE A 66 -10.21 21.81 -2.48
N LYS A 67 -9.93 22.44 -3.61
CA LYS A 67 -10.49 21.99 -4.89
C LYS A 67 -9.69 20.88 -5.55
N ASP A 68 -8.46 20.69 -5.07
CA ASP A 68 -7.53 19.68 -5.55
C ASP A 68 -6.54 19.30 -4.45
N ILE A 69 -5.85 18.19 -4.68
CA ILE A 69 -4.86 17.63 -3.76
C ILE A 69 -3.65 18.55 -3.57
N GLY A 70 -3.32 19.41 -4.55
CA GLY A 70 -2.23 20.36 -4.49
C GLY A 70 -2.47 21.44 -3.43
N HIS A 71 -3.69 21.97 -3.36
CA HIS A 71 -4.09 22.96 -2.35
C HIS A 71 -4.22 22.34 -0.95
N LEU A 72 -4.75 21.12 -0.83
CA LEU A 72 -4.75 20.38 0.45
C LEU A 72 -3.33 20.20 0.98
N LYS A 73 -2.43 19.79 0.10
CA LYS A 73 -1.01 19.60 0.39
C LYS A 73 -0.33 20.90 0.86
N ALA A 74 -0.49 21.99 0.12
CA ALA A 74 0.10 23.29 0.50
C ALA A 74 -0.35 23.69 1.90
N HIS A 75 -1.65 23.55 2.16
CA HIS A 75 -2.22 23.85 3.46
C HIS A 75 -1.70 22.95 4.60
N LEU A 76 -1.58 21.63 4.39
CA LEU A 76 -1.04 20.73 5.41
C LEU A 76 0.39 21.12 5.81
N LEU A 77 1.20 21.57 4.85
CA LEU A 77 2.59 21.99 5.08
C LEU A 77 2.70 23.37 5.75
N THR A 78 1.83 24.33 5.40
CA THR A 78 1.95 25.71 5.89
C THR A 78 1.17 25.98 7.17
N THR A 79 0.03 25.32 7.34
CA THR A 79 -0.96 25.67 8.37
C THR A 79 -0.87 24.75 9.58
N HIS A 80 -0.47 23.50 9.38
CA HIS A 80 -0.27 22.53 10.46
C HIS A 80 1.21 22.41 10.77
N LYS A 81 1.74 23.34 11.57
CA LYS A 81 3.15 23.33 12.05
C LYS A 81 3.56 22.01 12.72
N SER A 82 2.62 21.27 13.32
CA SER A 82 2.85 19.92 13.87
C SER A 82 3.16 18.87 12.79
N GLY A 83 2.83 19.16 11.53
CA GLY A 83 3.30 18.41 10.37
C GLY A 83 4.82 18.51 10.19
N LEU A 84 5.46 19.61 10.58
CA LEU A 84 6.94 19.71 10.65
C LEU A 84 7.51 18.95 11.86
N ASP A 85 6.74 18.81 12.95
CA ASP A 85 7.15 18.03 14.11
C ASP A 85 7.17 16.51 13.84
N LEU A 86 6.40 16.01 12.86
CA LEU A 86 6.52 14.62 12.35
C LEU A 86 7.93 14.29 11.84
N PHE A 87 8.65 15.33 11.38
CA PHE A 87 10.00 15.22 10.84
C PHE A 87 11.07 15.65 11.86
N LYS A 88 10.68 16.04 13.08
CA LYS A 88 11.63 16.36 14.14
C LYS A 88 12.07 15.11 14.88
N GLY A 89 13.38 14.98 15.04
CA GLY A 89 14.00 13.86 15.74
C GLY A 89 14.28 12.67 14.82
N ARG A 90 14.92 11.66 15.39
CA ARG A 90 15.34 10.46 14.67
C ARG A 90 14.19 9.46 14.63
N TRP A 91 13.74 9.09 13.43
CA TRP A 91 12.75 8.03 13.28
C TRP A 91 13.27 6.72 13.84
N ARG A 92 12.39 5.94 14.47
CA ARG A 92 12.69 4.62 15.02
C ARG A 92 12.32 3.53 14.02
N ALA A 93 13.06 2.43 14.05
CA ALA A 93 12.67 1.20 13.37
C ALA A 93 12.42 0.09 14.40
N THR A 94 11.77 -0.99 13.98
CA THR A 94 11.69 -2.18 14.84
C THR A 94 13.09 -2.77 15.01
N LYS A 95 13.33 -3.45 16.14
CA LYS A 95 14.62 -4.05 16.47
C LYS A 95 15.14 -4.94 15.34
N GLU A 96 14.26 -5.74 14.74
CA GLU A 96 14.61 -6.64 13.64
C GLU A 96 15.09 -5.88 12.39
N TYR A 97 14.49 -4.73 12.09
CA TYR A 97 14.91 -3.88 10.98
C TYR A 97 16.29 -3.28 11.26
N GLU A 98 16.54 -2.80 12.49
CA GLU A 98 17.84 -2.24 12.87
C GLU A 98 18.94 -3.31 12.75
N GLU A 99 18.72 -4.46 13.38
CA GLU A 99 19.71 -5.54 13.47
C GLU A 99 20.10 -6.12 12.12
N ARG A 100 19.21 -6.07 11.12
CA ARG A 100 19.39 -6.78 9.86
C ARG A 100 19.57 -5.85 8.68
N VAL A 101 18.71 -4.85 8.53
CA VAL A 101 18.80 -3.95 7.37
C VAL A 101 19.90 -2.92 7.58
N THR A 102 20.03 -2.37 8.80
CA THR A 102 21.01 -1.31 9.09
C THR A 102 22.42 -1.90 9.24
N ASN A 103 22.55 -3.01 9.97
CA ASN A 103 23.86 -3.66 10.15
C ASN A 103 24.42 -4.28 8.87
N LEU A 104 23.57 -4.81 7.96
CA LEU A 104 24.06 -5.33 6.67
C LEU A 104 24.69 -4.22 5.82
N LYS A 105 24.13 -3.00 5.85
CA LYS A 105 24.74 -1.83 5.19
C LYS A 105 26.09 -1.46 5.81
N GLN A 106 26.26 -1.61 7.13
CA GLN A 106 27.48 -1.25 7.85
C GLN A 106 28.59 -2.30 7.73
N GLN A 107 28.24 -3.58 7.61
CA GLN A 107 29.22 -4.67 7.64
C GLN A 107 29.84 -5.00 6.27
N ASN A 108 29.48 -4.29 5.19
CA ASN A 108 29.91 -4.58 3.80
C ASN A 108 29.82 -6.08 3.45
N LEU A 109 28.91 -6.80 4.10
CA LEU A 109 28.70 -8.20 3.81
C LEU A 109 28.15 -8.30 2.39
N PRO A 110 28.42 -9.39 1.65
CA PRO A 110 27.70 -9.71 0.43
C PRO A 110 26.25 -10.05 0.83
N GLY A 111 25.51 -9.04 1.27
CA GLY A 111 24.08 -9.13 1.55
C GLY A 111 23.43 -9.48 0.23
N GLY A 112 22.55 -10.49 0.25
CA GLY A 112 21.75 -10.81 -0.91
C GLY A 112 21.01 -9.57 -1.41
N ARG A 113 20.68 -9.56 -2.70
CA ARG A 113 20.03 -8.42 -3.37
C ARG A 113 18.86 -7.87 -2.54
N GLN A 114 18.78 -6.55 -2.41
CA GLN A 114 17.66 -5.88 -1.74
C GLN A 114 16.59 -5.58 -2.79
N ILE A 115 15.38 -6.09 -2.60
CA ILE A 115 14.28 -5.94 -3.55
C ILE A 115 13.03 -5.43 -2.86
N VAL A 116 12.23 -4.69 -3.61
CA VAL A 116 10.87 -4.30 -3.23
C VAL A 116 9.94 -5.12 -4.10
N ILE A 117 8.93 -5.72 -3.48
CA ILE A 117 7.92 -6.50 -4.19
C ILE A 117 6.54 -5.94 -3.90
N ASP A 118 5.66 -6.12 -4.86
CA ASP A 118 4.23 -5.88 -4.74
C ASP A 118 3.51 -6.87 -5.66
N THR A 119 2.28 -7.25 -5.31
CA THR A 119 1.52 -8.25 -6.05
C THR A 119 0.04 -7.92 -6.08
N GLU A 120 -0.62 -8.12 -7.22
CA GLU A 120 -2.07 -8.32 -7.24
C GLU A 120 -2.38 -9.81 -7.25
N PHE A 121 -3.39 -10.21 -6.48
CA PHE A 121 -3.80 -11.59 -6.37
C PHE A 121 -5.29 -11.71 -6.08
N SER A 122 -5.89 -12.85 -6.43
CA SER A 122 -7.24 -13.16 -5.97
C SER A 122 -7.24 -13.32 -4.46
N MET A 123 -7.94 -12.44 -3.75
CA MET A 123 -8.11 -12.55 -2.29
C MET A 123 -8.69 -13.90 -1.85
N PHE A 124 -9.42 -14.54 -2.76
CA PHE A 124 -10.08 -15.81 -2.56
C PHE A 124 -9.15 -17.01 -2.74
N SER A 125 -8.73 -17.27 -4.00
CA SER A 125 -7.91 -18.43 -4.32
C SER A 125 -6.44 -18.23 -3.97
N ARG A 126 -6.06 -16.99 -3.61
CA ARG A 126 -4.67 -16.54 -3.43
C ARG A 126 -3.81 -16.76 -4.68
N GLN A 127 -4.44 -16.91 -5.84
CA GLN A 127 -3.75 -17.00 -7.12
C GLN A 127 -3.17 -15.63 -7.47
N LEU A 128 -1.87 -15.63 -7.76
CA LEU A 128 -1.13 -14.45 -8.18
C LEU A 128 -1.59 -14.00 -9.58
N CYS A 129 -1.94 -12.73 -9.76
CA CYS A 129 -2.46 -12.19 -11.02
C CYS A 129 -1.43 -11.29 -11.71
N GLU A 130 -0.80 -10.41 -10.94
CA GLU A 130 0.24 -9.48 -11.41
C GLU A 130 1.33 -9.41 -10.35
N ILE A 131 2.57 -9.24 -10.79
CA ILE A 131 3.70 -9.02 -9.89
C ILE A 131 4.64 -7.97 -10.46
N SER A 132 5.13 -7.11 -9.58
CA SER A 132 6.32 -6.32 -9.84
C SER A 132 7.38 -6.53 -8.77
N ILE A 133 8.63 -6.47 -9.20
CA ILE A 133 9.81 -6.51 -8.36
C ILE A 133 10.77 -5.46 -8.88
N VAL A 134 11.19 -4.55 -7.99
CA VAL A 134 12.20 -3.55 -8.30
C VAL A 134 13.40 -3.72 -7.38
N ASP A 135 14.59 -3.51 -7.94
CA ASP A 135 15.79 -3.41 -7.14
C ASP A 135 15.69 -2.19 -6.22
N ARG A 136 15.85 -2.44 -4.91
CA ARG A 136 15.69 -1.39 -3.90
C ARG A 136 16.68 -0.26 -4.09
N VAL A 137 17.92 -0.56 -4.49
CA VAL A 137 19.02 0.42 -4.55
C VAL A 137 19.00 1.18 -5.87
N SER A 138 19.18 0.47 -6.99
CA SER A 138 19.25 1.05 -8.33
C SER A 138 17.91 1.53 -8.87
N GLY A 139 16.79 0.99 -8.39
CA GLY A 139 15.46 1.25 -8.95
C GLY A 139 15.19 0.52 -10.26
N GLU A 140 16.10 -0.36 -10.69
CA GLU A 140 15.90 -1.22 -11.85
C GLU A 140 14.65 -2.10 -11.67
N CYS A 141 13.80 -2.16 -12.70
CA CYS A 141 12.69 -3.12 -12.72
C CYS A 141 13.25 -4.52 -13.05
N ILE A 142 13.19 -5.43 -12.07
CA ILE A 142 13.63 -6.82 -12.22
C ILE A 142 12.53 -7.65 -12.89
N LEU A 143 11.29 -7.42 -12.48
CA LEU A 143 10.11 -8.13 -12.96
C LEU A 143 8.93 -7.15 -12.97
N ASN A 144 8.15 -7.16 -14.04
CA ASN A 144 6.83 -6.52 -14.10
C ASN A 144 6.01 -7.30 -15.14
N THR A 145 5.11 -8.16 -14.67
CA THR A 145 4.43 -9.12 -15.53
C THR A 145 3.06 -9.49 -15.00
N LEU A 146 2.17 -9.82 -15.92
CA LEU A 146 0.97 -10.59 -15.62
C LEU A 146 1.33 -12.07 -15.51
N ILE A 147 0.60 -12.80 -14.67
CA ILE A 147 0.78 -14.25 -14.53
C ILE A 147 0.00 -14.99 -15.62
N GLN A 148 0.71 -15.86 -16.33
CA GLN A 148 0.10 -16.80 -17.26
C GLN A 148 -0.37 -18.04 -16.49
N HIS A 149 -1.68 -18.14 -16.28
CA HIS A 149 -2.28 -19.36 -15.73
C HIS A 149 -2.63 -20.33 -16.88
N PRO A 150 -2.18 -21.60 -16.81
CA PRO A 150 -2.50 -22.61 -17.82
C PRO A 150 -3.98 -23.03 -17.78
N GLN A 151 -4.63 -22.86 -16.62
CA GLN A 151 -6.07 -22.96 -16.43
C GLN A 151 -6.59 -21.54 -16.18
N ALA A 152 -7.83 -21.22 -16.61
CA ALA A 152 -8.40 -19.91 -16.29
C ALA A 152 -8.35 -19.67 -14.76
N LEU A 153 -8.26 -18.40 -14.33
CA LEU A 153 -8.26 -18.04 -12.91
C LEU A 153 -9.44 -18.72 -12.22
N ASP A 154 -9.15 -19.46 -11.16
CA ASP A 154 -10.17 -20.12 -10.37
C ASP A 154 -10.76 -19.10 -9.40
N HIS A 155 -11.97 -18.67 -9.71
CA HIS A 155 -12.79 -17.80 -8.88
C HIS A 155 -13.85 -18.58 -8.10
N SER A 156 -13.85 -19.92 -8.14
CA SER A 156 -14.91 -20.74 -7.58
C SER A 156 -14.69 -21.10 -6.11
N LEU A 157 -15.75 -21.01 -5.30
CA LEU A 157 -15.75 -21.19 -3.84
C LEU A 157 -15.82 -22.69 -3.44
N PRO A 158 -15.09 -23.17 -2.41
CA PRO A 158 -15.55 -24.24 -1.55
C PRO A 158 -16.77 -23.73 -0.78
N SER A 159 -17.89 -24.39 -0.99
CA SER A 159 -19.15 -24.18 -0.28
C SER A 159 -18.93 -24.16 1.24
N THR A 160 -18.89 -22.98 1.87
CA THR A 160 -19.41 -22.71 3.23
C THR A 160 -19.42 -21.20 3.53
N ASN A 161 -20.58 -20.72 4.03
CA ASN A 161 -20.94 -19.35 4.47
C ASN A 161 -21.07 -18.27 3.38
N THR A 162 -22.33 -18.02 3.01
CA THR A 162 -22.79 -17.34 1.79
C THR A 162 -22.60 -15.82 1.73
N THR A 163 -22.42 -15.11 2.84
CA THR A 163 -22.41 -13.62 2.82
C THR A 163 -21.00 -13.04 2.68
N VAL A 164 -20.04 -13.51 3.47
CA VAL A 164 -18.62 -13.08 3.38
C VAL A 164 -17.96 -13.61 2.10
N ALA A 165 -18.35 -14.82 1.67
CA ALA A 165 -17.84 -15.40 0.43
C ALA A 165 -18.24 -14.59 -0.81
N HIS A 166 -19.45 -14.04 -0.83
CA HIS A 166 -19.95 -13.24 -1.96
C HIS A 166 -19.30 -11.85 -2.04
N GLU A 167 -19.01 -11.20 -0.92
CA GLU A 167 -18.27 -9.92 -0.91
C GLU A 167 -16.83 -10.10 -1.38
N LEU A 168 -16.14 -11.15 -0.92
CA LEU A 168 -14.78 -11.47 -1.35
C LEU A 168 -14.73 -11.92 -2.82
N GLU A 169 -15.78 -12.57 -3.32
CA GLU A 169 -15.93 -12.93 -4.73
C GLU A 169 -16.05 -11.69 -5.63
N LEU A 170 -16.89 -10.72 -5.25
CA LEU A 170 -17.02 -9.46 -6.00
C LEU A 170 -15.69 -8.69 -6.03
N LEU A 171 -14.96 -8.64 -4.92
CA LEU A 171 -13.63 -8.03 -4.87
C LEU A 171 -12.63 -8.79 -5.77
N SER A 172 -12.65 -10.12 -5.74
CA SER A 172 -11.78 -10.95 -6.59
C SER A 172 -12.09 -10.81 -8.09
N LEU A 173 -13.38 -10.71 -8.45
CA LEU A 173 -13.81 -10.46 -9.83
C LEU A 173 -13.44 -9.06 -10.29
N HIS A 174 -13.51 -8.07 -9.40
CA HIS A 174 -13.09 -6.71 -9.70
C HIS A 174 -11.58 -6.62 -9.95
N GLU A 175 -10.77 -7.28 -9.13
CA GLU A 175 -9.32 -7.35 -9.34
C GLU A 175 -8.95 -8.11 -10.63
N SER A 176 -9.62 -9.22 -10.94
CA SER A 176 -9.39 -9.92 -12.20
C SER A 176 -9.86 -9.13 -13.42
N GLN A 177 -10.95 -8.35 -13.30
CA GLN A 177 -11.39 -7.40 -14.32
C GLN A 177 -10.42 -6.24 -14.49
N LYS A 178 -9.83 -5.67 -13.43
CA LYS A 178 -8.76 -4.65 -13.54
C LYS A 178 -7.56 -5.17 -14.32
N VAL A 179 -7.12 -6.38 -13.98
CA VAL A 179 -5.97 -7.03 -14.62
C VAL A 179 -6.28 -7.38 -16.10
N SER A 180 -7.50 -7.83 -16.40
CA SER A 180 -7.90 -8.27 -17.76
C SER A 180 -8.41 -7.16 -18.69
N SER A 181 -9.00 -6.09 -18.16
CA SER A 181 -9.53 -4.95 -18.94
C SER A 181 -8.47 -3.92 -19.30
N SER A 182 -7.30 -4.02 -18.69
CA SER A 182 -6.20 -3.12 -19.01
C SER A 182 -5.63 -3.52 -20.37
N ASP A 183 -5.75 -2.62 -21.35
CA ASP A 183 -5.09 -2.67 -22.67
C ASP A 183 -3.56 -2.48 -22.53
N ARG A 184 -3.00 -2.97 -21.42
CA ARG A 184 -1.61 -2.84 -21.04
C ARG A 184 -0.84 -3.88 -21.84
N SER A 185 0.10 -3.39 -22.65
CA SER A 185 1.16 -4.19 -23.30
C SER A 185 2.17 -4.72 -22.25
N MET A 186 1.69 -5.41 -21.22
CA MET A 186 2.53 -6.06 -20.23
C MET A 186 2.84 -7.50 -20.66
N PRO A 187 4.07 -7.98 -20.43
CA PRO A 187 4.40 -9.37 -20.69
C PRO A 187 3.57 -10.27 -19.78
N ARG A 188 3.30 -11.47 -20.28
CA ARG A 188 2.73 -12.58 -19.50
C ARG A 188 3.82 -13.61 -19.31
N MET A 189 4.03 -14.03 -18.07
CA MET A 189 5.06 -15.01 -17.72
C MET A 189 4.43 -16.16 -16.94
N ASN A 190 4.87 -17.38 -17.24
CA ASN A 190 4.57 -18.53 -16.40
C ASN A 190 5.58 -18.64 -15.25
N VAL A 191 5.38 -19.65 -14.40
CA VAL A 191 6.22 -19.92 -13.23
C VAL A 191 7.71 -20.13 -13.57
N HIS A 192 8.01 -20.79 -14.70
CA HIS A 192 9.39 -21.08 -15.12
C HIS A 192 10.11 -19.82 -15.55
N ASP A 193 9.42 -18.94 -16.29
CA ASP A 193 9.97 -17.65 -16.73
C ASP A 193 10.29 -16.75 -15.54
N ILE A 194 9.38 -16.72 -14.54
CA ILE A 194 9.56 -15.94 -13.30
C ILE A 194 10.71 -16.50 -12.47
N ALA A 195 10.77 -17.82 -12.27
CA ALA A 195 11.88 -18.46 -11.56
C ALA A 195 13.23 -18.14 -12.22
N ALA A 196 13.31 -18.25 -13.54
CA ALA A 196 14.52 -17.94 -14.29
C ALA A 196 14.89 -16.45 -14.23
N ALA A 197 13.91 -15.54 -14.27
CA ALA A 197 14.15 -14.10 -14.10
C ALA A 197 14.72 -13.77 -12.72
N LEU A 198 14.14 -14.32 -11.65
CA LEU A 198 14.63 -14.14 -10.28
C LEU A 198 16.06 -14.65 -10.11
N GLN A 199 16.36 -15.83 -10.64
CA GLN A 199 17.70 -16.41 -10.59
C GLN A 199 18.73 -15.58 -11.37
N ARG A 200 18.39 -15.15 -12.60
CA ARG A 200 19.26 -14.27 -13.40
C ARG A 200 19.52 -12.93 -12.70
N ALA A 201 18.53 -12.40 -12.00
CA ALA A 201 18.66 -11.17 -11.23
C ALA A 201 19.48 -11.34 -9.94
N GLY A 202 19.88 -12.56 -9.58
CA GLY A 202 20.63 -12.84 -8.35
C GLY A 202 19.77 -12.72 -7.09
N VAL A 203 18.46 -12.95 -7.19
CA VAL A 203 17.60 -13.11 -6.01
C VAL A 203 17.89 -14.47 -5.38
N THR A 204 18.13 -14.47 -4.07
CA THR A 204 18.54 -15.66 -3.31
C THR A 204 17.79 -15.75 -1.98
N PRO A 205 17.86 -16.87 -1.25
CA PRO A 205 17.30 -16.96 0.11
C PRO A 205 17.87 -15.92 1.10
N GLN A 206 19.05 -15.36 0.80
CA GLN A 206 19.72 -14.33 1.59
C GLN A 206 19.32 -12.90 1.19
N SER A 207 18.55 -12.73 0.10
CA SER A 207 18.02 -11.43 -0.31
C SER A 207 17.12 -10.84 0.76
N ILE A 208 17.06 -9.50 0.80
CA ILE A 208 16.15 -8.76 1.67
C ILE A 208 14.98 -8.26 0.83
N VAL A 209 13.77 -8.45 1.33
CA VAL A 209 12.53 -8.04 0.68
C VAL A 209 11.87 -6.94 1.47
N PHE A 210 11.35 -5.94 0.77
CA PHE A 210 10.52 -4.87 1.33
C PHE A 210 9.13 -4.90 0.67
N THR A 211 8.09 -4.70 1.46
CA THR A 211 6.70 -4.62 0.98
C THR A 211 5.98 -3.45 1.65
N TRP A 212 5.01 -2.83 0.96
CA TRP A 212 4.13 -1.85 1.59
C TRP A 212 2.89 -2.52 2.18
N HIS A 213 3.12 -3.37 3.17
CA HIS A 213 2.04 -4.09 3.84
C HIS A 213 2.29 -4.15 5.37
N VAL A 214 1.32 -4.68 6.11
CA VAL A 214 1.46 -4.94 7.57
C VAL A 214 2.15 -6.26 7.89
N ASN A 215 2.29 -7.14 6.90
CA ASN A 215 2.85 -8.48 7.01
C ASN A 215 3.54 -8.87 5.68
N CYS A 216 3.98 -10.11 5.52
CA CYS A 216 4.75 -10.58 4.37
C CYS A 216 3.89 -11.24 3.27
N THR A 217 2.60 -10.88 3.14
CA THR A 217 1.64 -11.56 2.24
C THR A 217 2.14 -11.65 0.81
N ASP A 218 2.66 -10.57 0.22
CA ASP A 218 3.12 -10.56 -1.18
C ASP A 218 4.23 -11.59 -1.42
N LEU A 219 5.18 -11.69 -0.46
CA LEU A 219 6.26 -12.67 -0.53
C LEU A 219 5.74 -14.11 -0.36
N GLU A 220 4.79 -14.32 0.55
CA GLU A 220 4.20 -15.62 0.77
C GLU A 220 3.43 -16.13 -0.45
N ILE A 221 2.69 -15.25 -1.13
CA ILE A 221 1.93 -15.57 -2.33
C ILE A 221 2.88 -15.94 -3.46
N LEU A 222 3.89 -15.11 -3.73
CA LEU A 222 4.89 -15.41 -4.75
C LEU A 222 5.65 -16.71 -4.45
N ARG A 223 6.01 -16.93 -3.19
CA ARG A 223 6.72 -18.16 -2.79
C ARG A 223 5.84 -19.39 -3.03
N LYS A 224 4.58 -19.37 -2.60
CA LYS A 224 3.64 -20.47 -2.86
C LYS A 224 3.44 -20.73 -4.35
N PHE A 225 3.37 -19.68 -5.15
CA PHE A 225 3.26 -19.78 -6.60
C PHE A 225 4.48 -20.51 -7.22
N LEU A 226 5.71 -20.20 -6.78
CA LEU A 226 6.91 -20.92 -7.23
C LEU A 226 6.97 -22.36 -6.72
N GLU A 227 6.64 -22.58 -5.45
CA GLU A 227 6.69 -23.89 -4.81
C GLU A 227 5.69 -24.89 -5.41
N ALA A 228 4.56 -24.41 -5.96
CA ALA A 228 3.57 -25.25 -6.65
C ALA A 228 4.17 -26.02 -7.85
N ASP A 229 5.19 -25.46 -8.51
CA ASP A 229 5.93 -26.09 -9.61
C ASP A 229 7.34 -26.53 -9.19
N ASN A 230 7.52 -26.87 -7.91
CA ASN A 230 8.75 -27.40 -7.31
C ASN A 230 9.96 -26.43 -7.32
N TYR A 231 9.74 -25.13 -7.49
CA TYR A 231 10.81 -24.13 -7.34
C TYR A 231 10.98 -23.73 -5.87
N HIS A 232 11.88 -24.42 -5.19
CA HIS A 232 12.24 -24.13 -3.80
C HIS A 232 13.55 -23.33 -3.71
N GLY A 233 13.70 -22.57 -2.62
CA GLY A 233 14.98 -21.93 -2.29
C GLY A 233 15.44 -20.83 -3.25
N ILE A 234 14.55 -20.26 -4.07
CA ILE A 234 14.84 -19.04 -4.85
C ILE A 234 14.64 -17.80 -3.97
N LEU A 235 13.50 -17.73 -3.30
CA LEU A 235 13.11 -16.57 -2.51
C LEU A 235 13.53 -16.68 -1.04
N PRO A 236 13.74 -15.54 -0.37
CA PRO A 236 13.94 -15.52 1.06
C PRO A 236 12.71 -15.99 1.84
N THR A 237 12.95 -16.44 3.08
CA THR A 237 11.89 -16.69 4.06
C THR A 237 11.33 -15.37 4.61
N ASN A 238 10.19 -15.42 5.32
CA ASN A 238 9.59 -14.24 5.93
C ASN A 238 10.52 -13.51 6.91
N LYS A 239 11.53 -14.20 7.45
CA LYS A 239 12.56 -13.59 8.30
C LYS A 239 13.31 -12.49 7.53
N ASN A 240 13.46 -12.60 6.22
CA ASN A 240 14.18 -11.64 5.36
C ASN A 240 13.23 -10.65 4.68
N CYS A 241 11.95 -10.60 5.08
CA CYS A 241 10.94 -9.70 4.54
C CYS A 241 10.58 -8.65 5.59
N PHE A 242 10.60 -7.38 5.18
CA PHE A 242 10.35 -6.23 6.04
C PHE A 242 9.15 -5.46 5.53
N PRO A 243 7.96 -5.68 6.11
CA PRO A 243 6.78 -4.89 5.84
C PRO A 243 7.02 -3.46 6.35
N MET A 244 6.75 -2.46 5.52
CA MET A 244 7.09 -1.06 5.80
C MET A 244 6.02 -0.32 6.61
N ILE A 245 4.75 -0.77 6.58
CA ILE A 245 3.68 -0.12 7.35
C ILE A 245 3.99 -0.09 8.86
N PRO A 246 4.43 -1.19 9.51
CA PRO A 246 4.83 -1.16 10.92
C PRO A 246 5.98 -0.18 11.20
N GLN A 247 6.95 -0.10 10.28
CA GLN A 247 8.11 0.77 10.41
C GLN A 247 7.72 2.25 10.40
N PHE A 248 6.83 2.64 9.49
CA PHE A 248 6.28 4.00 9.44
C PHE A 248 5.38 4.26 10.65
N ARG A 249 4.43 3.36 10.93
CA ARG A 249 3.34 3.59 11.88
C ARG A 249 3.79 3.98 13.28
N GLN A 250 4.90 3.45 13.78
CA GLN A 250 5.42 3.80 15.11
C GLN A 250 5.96 5.23 15.23
N ASN A 251 6.20 5.91 14.10
CA ASN A 251 6.72 7.27 14.04
C ASN A 251 5.62 8.31 13.79
N PHE A 252 4.37 7.88 13.56
CA PHE A 252 3.24 8.79 13.43
C PHE A 252 2.48 8.90 14.76
N PRO A 253 2.06 10.13 15.15
CA PRO A 253 1.26 10.34 16.33
C PRO A 253 -0.13 9.74 16.15
N LEU A 254 -0.72 9.37 17.27
CA LEU A 254 -2.15 9.11 17.33
C LEU A 254 -2.91 10.44 17.13
N ARG A 255 -4.01 10.40 16.40
CA ARG A 255 -4.81 11.55 15.99
C ARG A 255 -6.07 11.66 16.85
N GLY A 256 -6.33 12.87 17.33
CA GLY A 256 -7.59 13.24 17.98
C GLY A 256 -7.78 12.67 19.39
N PRO A 257 -8.90 13.03 20.05
CA PRO A 257 -9.23 12.55 21.40
C PRO A 257 -9.38 11.02 21.45
N ASP A 258 -9.83 10.42 20.34
CA ASP A 258 -10.02 8.97 20.18
C ASP A 258 -8.72 8.19 19.96
N GLN A 259 -7.55 8.85 19.94
CA GLN A 259 -6.25 8.20 19.75
C GLN A 259 -6.18 7.32 18.48
N ARG A 260 -6.82 7.76 17.39
CA ARG A 260 -6.88 6.99 16.14
C ARG A 260 -5.53 6.95 15.44
N ARG A 261 -5.20 5.83 14.82
CA ARG A 261 -3.93 5.70 14.08
C ARG A 261 -3.95 6.52 12.79
N PHE A 262 -2.80 7.05 12.43
CA PHE A 262 -2.60 7.69 11.13
C PHE A 262 -2.79 6.66 9.99
N PRO A 263 -3.55 6.98 8.92
CA PRO A 263 -3.74 6.08 7.78
C PRO A 263 -2.44 5.82 7.01
N MET A 264 -2.11 4.54 6.80
CA MET A 264 -0.86 4.13 6.12
C MET A 264 -1.11 3.65 4.67
N ALA A 265 -2.24 4.04 4.09
CA ALA A 265 -2.54 3.72 2.70
C ALA A 265 -1.55 4.45 1.77
N MET A 266 -1.13 3.80 0.69
CA MET A 266 -0.06 4.27 -0.19
C MET A 266 -0.39 5.64 -0.82
N ASP A 267 -1.65 5.79 -1.25
CA ASP A 267 -2.24 7.01 -1.81
C ASP A 267 -2.27 8.19 -0.82
N ILE A 268 -2.23 7.92 0.49
CA ILE A 268 -2.16 8.93 1.54
C ILE A 268 -0.71 9.26 1.88
N ILE A 269 0.09 8.22 2.14
CA ILE A 269 1.42 8.37 2.73
C ILE A 269 2.45 8.85 1.70
N PHE A 270 2.38 8.35 0.46
CA PHE A 270 3.36 8.67 -0.57
C PHE A 270 3.34 10.15 -0.97
N PRO A 271 2.17 10.78 -1.23
CA PRO A 271 2.12 12.20 -1.53
C PRO A 271 2.56 13.11 -0.39
N LEU A 272 2.65 12.63 0.86
CA LEU A 272 3.19 13.44 1.96
C LEU A 272 4.70 13.62 1.84
N PHE A 273 5.41 12.59 1.38
CA PHE A 273 6.88 12.60 1.27
C PHE A 273 7.37 12.99 -0.13
N TYR A 274 6.61 12.66 -1.17
CA TYR A 274 7.00 12.90 -2.57
C TYR A 274 5.94 13.68 -3.32
N PRO A 275 5.67 14.92 -2.91
CA PRO A 275 4.40 15.53 -3.20
C PRO A 275 4.30 16.07 -4.64
N ASN A 276 5.39 16.05 -5.41
CA ASN A 276 5.46 16.43 -6.82
C ASN A 276 5.83 15.23 -7.72
N SER A 277 5.76 14.00 -7.19
CA SER A 277 6.10 12.82 -7.97
C SER A 277 5.04 12.54 -9.03
N ASP A 278 5.51 12.13 -10.20
CA ASP A 278 4.71 11.68 -11.33
C ASP A 278 4.08 10.28 -11.12
N LEU A 279 4.44 9.61 -10.02
CA LEU A 279 3.83 8.35 -9.57
C LEU A 279 2.50 8.56 -8.83
N ILE A 280 2.16 9.81 -8.47
CA ILE A 280 0.87 10.13 -7.83
C ILE A 280 -0.26 9.96 -8.84
N GLY A 281 -1.37 9.37 -8.39
CA GLY A 281 -2.57 9.16 -9.22
C GLY A 281 -2.46 7.99 -10.21
N ARG A 282 -1.33 7.27 -10.22
CA ARG A 282 -1.16 6.03 -10.97
C ARG A 282 -1.44 4.80 -10.09
N ASN A 283 -2.55 4.88 -9.35
CA ASN A 283 -3.01 3.79 -8.50
C ASN A 283 -3.39 2.57 -9.38
N ASP A 284 -3.41 1.37 -8.79
CA ASP A 284 -3.78 0.12 -9.46
C ASP A 284 -2.77 -0.35 -10.55
N GLN A 285 -1.48 -0.02 -10.39
CA GLN A 285 -0.40 -0.69 -11.11
C GLN A 285 0.71 -1.09 -10.15
N VAL A 286 0.95 -2.40 -10.08
CA VAL A 286 1.88 -3.02 -9.12
C VAL A 286 3.29 -2.45 -9.26
N LEU A 287 3.71 -2.10 -10.48
CA LEU A 287 5.01 -1.47 -10.70
C LEU A 287 5.12 -0.10 -10.03
N PHE A 288 4.09 0.73 -10.11
CA PHE A 288 4.11 2.06 -9.50
C PHE A 288 4.02 1.96 -7.98
N ASP A 289 3.27 1.01 -7.42
CA ASP A 289 3.27 0.71 -5.99
C ASP A 289 4.64 0.21 -5.49
N CYS A 290 5.32 -0.65 -6.24
CA CYS A 290 6.72 -1.02 -6.01
C CYS A 290 7.65 0.19 -5.98
N GLN A 291 7.56 1.06 -6.99
CA GLN A 291 8.41 2.25 -7.08
C GLN A 291 8.14 3.24 -5.94
N ARG A 292 6.87 3.46 -5.59
CA ARG A 292 6.47 4.28 -4.44
C ARG A 292 6.99 3.70 -3.12
N THR A 293 6.88 2.38 -2.94
CA THR A 293 7.42 1.67 -1.77
C THR A 293 8.93 1.83 -1.66
N ARG A 294 9.67 1.69 -2.77
CA ARG A 294 11.13 1.93 -2.81
C ARG A 294 11.47 3.33 -2.30
N LEU A 295 10.81 4.34 -2.86
CA LEU A 295 11.02 5.74 -2.48
C LEU A 295 10.67 6.00 -1.01
N LEU A 296 9.61 5.38 -0.49
CA LEU A 296 9.28 5.47 0.94
C LEU A 296 10.35 4.80 1.80
N CYS A 297 10.93 3.68 1.37
CA CYS A 297 12.06 3.10 2.07
C CYS A 297 13.27 4.05 2.10
N ASP A 298 13.54 4.82 1.03
CA ASP A 298 14.64 5.80 0.99
C ASP A 298 14.41 6.93 1.99
N VAL A 299 13.18 7.47 2.01
CA VAL A 299 12.78 8.49 2.98
C VAL A 299 12.87 7.95 4.40
N PHE A 300 12.42 6.72 4.65
CA PHE A 300 12.52 6.11 5.97
C PHE A 300 13.97 6.01 6.43
N ASP A 301 14.86 5.48 5.60
CA ASP A 301 16.29 5.39 5.87
C ASP A 301 16.91 6.78 6.17
N HIS A 302 16.48 7.80 5.44
CA HIS A 302 16.94 9.18 5.61
C HIS A 302 16.48 9.79 6.94
N LEU A 303 15.18 9.70 7.25
CA LEU A 303 14.60 10.22 8.50
C LEU A 303 15.14 9.51 9.75
N ARG A 304 15.67 8.29 9.58
CA ARG A 304 16.37 7.55 10.63
C ARG A 304 17.80 8.02 10.91
N LYS A 305 18.43 8.79 10.04
CA LYS A 305 19.74 9.40 10.35
C LYS A 305 19.56 10.62 11.26
N GLY A 306 18.44 11.33 11.10
CA GLY A 306 18.16 12.59 11.79
C GLY A 306 18.58 13.76 10.91
N VAL A 307 18.01 14.94 11.20
CA VAL A 307 18.21 16.16 10.38
C VAL A 307 19.62 16.73 10.53
N ASP A 308 20.31 16.40 11.63
CA ASP A 308 21.65 16.93 11.94
C ASP A 308 22.78 16.31 11.10
N ASP A 309 22.50 15.23 10.35
CA ASP A 309 23.45 14.56 9.44
C ASP A 309 23.29 15.02 7.97
N LEU A 310 22.64 16.17 7.72
CA LEU A 310 22.26 16.67 6.39
C LEU A 310 23.03 17.92 5.92
N GLU A 311 24.17 18.22 6.55
CA GLU A 311 25.14 19.18 6.01
C GLU A 311 26.09 18.54 4.97
#